data_AF-W7WFI7-F1
#
_entry.id   AF-W7WFI7-F1
#
_cell.length_a   1.000
_cell.length_b   1.000
_cell.length_c   1.000
_cell.angle_alpha   90.00
_cell.angle_beta   90.00
_cell.angle_gamma   90.00
#
_symmetry.space_group_name_H-M   'P 1'
#
loop_
_entity.id
_entity.type
_entity.pdbx_description
1 polymer ?
#
loop_
_entity_poly.entity_id
_entity_poly.type
_entity_poly.pdbx_seq_one_letter_code
_entity_poly.pdbx_strand_id
1 'polypeptide(L)'
;MLGVADYGAFVVTVIVFLAIPGPGNLALITSTGKGGPRGGFAATLGVIAGDQVLMWLAVAGVAALLQAAPVVFGAVQWAGAAYLATSAGG
;
A
#
# COMPACT_ATOMS: atom_id res chain seq x y z
N MET A 1 -7.11 14.71 -19.77
CA MET A 1 -7.59 13.80 -18.71
C MET A 1 -6.58 13.85 -17.58
N LEU A 2 -6.91 14.48 -16.44
CA LEU A 2 -6.06 14.49 -15.25
C LEU A 2 -6.28 13.20 -14.44
N GLY A 3 -6.02 12.06 -15.07
CA GLY A 3 -6.07 10.74 -14.43
C GLY A 3 -4.67 10.23 -14.14
N VAL A 4 -4.56 9.18 -13.31
CA VAL A 4 -3.30 8.48 -12.95
C VAL A 4 -2.47 7.98 -14.16
N ALA A 5 -3.03 8.01 -15.38
CA ALA A 5 -2.30 7.78 -16.62
C ALA A 5 -1.28 8.89 -16.94
N ASP A 6 -1.49 10.11 -16.43
CA ASP A 6 -0.51 11.18 -16.48
C ASP A 6 0.45 11.04 -15.29
N TYR A 7 1.70 10.69 -15.61
CA TYR A 7 2.73 10.44 -14.59
C TYR A 7 2.94 11.65 -13.67
N GLY A 8 2.79 12.88 -14.20
CA GLY A 8 2.86 14.10 -13.41
C GLY A 8 1.72 14.21 -12.41
N ALA A 9 0.48 14.00 -12.85
CA ALA A 9 -0.68 13.97 -11.97
C ALA A 9 -0.57 12.88 -10.89
N PHE A 10 -0.10 11.67 -11.26
CA PHE A 10 0.14 10.59 -10.31
C PHE A 10 1.11 10.98 -9.20
N VAL A 11 2.27 11.54 -9.55
CA VAL A 11 3.27 11.97 -8.56
C VAL A 11 2.70 13.04 -7.63
N VAL A 12 1.97 14.03 -8.17
CA VAL A 12 1.33 15.07 -7.36
C VAL A 12 0.29 14.47 -6.41
N THR A 13 -0.58 13.57 -6.88
CA THR A 13 -1.58 12.90 -6.04
C THR A 13 -0.92 12.08 -4.92
N VAL A 14 0.15 11.34 -5.24
CA VAL A 14 0.92 10.57 -4.25
C VAL A 14 1.54 11.49 -3.20
N ILE A 15 2.16 12.62 -3.60
CA ILE A 15 2.72 13.60 -2.65
C ILE A 15 1.64 14.16 -1.73
N VAL A 16 0.47 14.52 -2.27
CA VAL A 16 -0.66 15.02 -1.46
C VAL A 16 -1.14 13.96 -0.47
N PHE A 17 -1.28 12.71 -0.92
CA PHE A 17 -1.63 11.59 -0.04
C PHE A 17 -0.59 11.34 1.05
N LEU A 18 0.69 11.39 0.71
CA LEU A 18 1.79 11.25 1.67
C LEU A 18 1.86 12.46 2.63
N ALA A 19 1.41 13.64 2.22
CA ALA A 19 1.36 14.80 3.10
C ALA A 19 0.29 14.66 4.18
N ILE A 20 -0.77 13.88 3.95
CA ILE A 20 -1.76 13.52 4.98
C ILE A 20 -1.07 12.58 5.99
N PRO A 21 -0.87 13.00 7.25
CA PRO A 21 -0.08 12.22 8.19
C PRO A 21 -0.83 10.94 8.61
N GLY A 22 -0.46 9.82 8.00
CA GLY A 22 -0.87 8.48 8.43
C GLY A 22 0.01 7.93 9.55
N PRO A 23 -0.35 6.78 10.17
CA PRO A 23 0.42 6.17 11.26
C PRO A 23 1.87 5.84 10.88
N GLY A 24 2.14 5.47 9.62
CA GLY A 24 3.50 5.29 9.10
C GLY A 24 4.31 6.59 9.10
N ASN A 25 3.76 7.67 8.54
CA ASN A 25 4.40 8.99 8.54
C ASN A 25 4.62 9.52 9.95
N LEU A 26 3.69 9.28 10.88
CA LEU A 26 3.88 9.64 12.28
C LEU A 26 5.00 8.83 12.94
N ALA A 27 5.12 7.54 12.67
CA ALA A 27 6.25 6.72 13.14
C ALA A 27 7.59 7.24 12.59
N LEU A 28 7.64 7.64 11.31
CA LEU A 28 8.82 8.24 10.68
C LEU A 28 9.17 9.61 11.27
N ILE A 29 8.20 10.51 11.46
CA ILE A 29 8.41 11.83 12.05
C ILE A 29 8.88 11.70 13.51
N THR A 30 8.25 10.83 14.29
CA THR A 30 8.60 10.64 15.71
C THR A 30 9.96 9.97 15.89
N SER A 31 10.31 8.98 15.06
CA SER A 31 11.64 8.34 15.07
C SER A 31 12.74 9.28 14.61
N THR A 32 12.47 10.12 13.61
CA THR A 32 13.39 11.18 13.17
C THR A 32 13.57 12.25 14.23
N GLY A 33 12.49 12.67 14.89
CA GLY A 33 12.55 13.68 15.96
C GLY A 33 13.29 13.20 17.22
N LYS A 34 13.18 11.91 17.57
CA LYS A 34 13.85 11.33 18.76
C LYS A 34 15.28 10.85 18.48
N GLY A 35 15.53 10.29 17.30
CA GLY A 35 16.80 9.63 16.93
C GLY A 35 17.59 10.34 15.83
N GLY A 36 17.16 11.53 15.42
CA GLY A 36 17.75 12.26 14.30
C GLY A 36 17.61 11.50 12.96
N PRO A 37 18.42 11.86 11.94
CA PRO A 37 18.34 11.24 10.62
C PRO A 37 18.58 9.73 10.66
N ARG A 38 19.44 9.23 11.58
CA ARG A 38 19.66 7.78 11.75
C ARG A 38 18.41 7.05 12.24
N GLY A 39 17.68 7.64 13.20
CA GLY A 39 16.41 7.11 13.67
C GLY A 39 15.35 7.07 12.56
N GLY A 40 15.30 8.11 11.74
CA GLY A 40 14.44 8.16 10.55
C GLY A 40 14.76 7.05 9.55
N PHE A 41 16.03 6.90 9.15
CA PHE A 41 16.44 5.83 8.23
C PHE A 41 16.15 4.43 8.78
N ALA A 42 16.40 4.19 10.07
CA ALA A 42 16.08 2.91 10.70
C ALA A 42 14.57 2.61 10.66
N ALA A 43 13.72 3.62 10.90
CA ALA A 43 12.27 3.47 10.77
C ALA A 43 11.83 3.22 9.32
N THR A 44 12.39 3.95 8.36
CA THR A 44 12.12 3.71 6.93
C THR A 44 12.46 2.29 6.51
N LEU A 45 13.65 1.80 6.88
CA LEU A 45 14.08 0.44 6.57
C LEU A 45 13.20 -0.60 7.26
N GLY A 46 12.78 -0.34 8.50
CA GLY A 46 11.84 -1.19 9.23
C GLY A 46 10.48 -1.29 8.54
N VAL A 47 9.93 -0.16 8.08
CA VAL A 47 8.66 -0.12 7.32
C VAL A 47 8.81 -0.89 6.01
N ILE A 48 9.88 -0.63 5.24
CA ILE A 48 10.12 -1.35 3.98
C ILE A 48 10.21 -2.86 4.22
N ALA A 49 10.98 -3.29 5.22
CA ALA A 49 11.09 -4.71 5.55
C ALA A 49 9.73 -5.30 5.97
N GLY A 50 8.96 -4.59 6.78
CA GLY A 50 7.61 -4.98 7.18
C GLY A 50 6.67 -5.13 5.98
N ASP A 51 6.69 -4.18 5.06
CA ASP A 51 5.90 -4.22 3.84
C ASP A 51 6.28 -5.40 2.95
N GLN A 52 7.59 -5.70 2.82
CA GLN A 52 8.04 -6.88 2.07
C GLN A 52 7.49 -8.17 2.69
N VAL A 53 7.59 -8.34 4.00
CA VAL A 53 7.06 -9.51 4.70
C VAL A 53 5.55 -9.62 4.53
N LEU A 54 4.82 -8.51 4.70
CA LEU A 54 3.37 -8.47 4.53
C LEU A 54 2.96 -8.84 3.10
N MET A 55 3.65 -8.31 2.08
CA MET A 55 3.38 -8.62 0.69
C MET A 55 3.61 -10.10 0.37
N TRP A 56 4.73 -10.67 0.82
CA TRP A 56 4.99 -12.10 0.61
C TRP A 56 3.97 -12.98 1.31
N LEU A 57 3.55 -12.62 2.52
CA LEU A 57 2.50 -13.33 3.25
C LEU A 57 1.15 -13.22 2.52
N ALA A 58 0.82 -12.05 1.97
CA ALA A 58 -0.40 -11.86 1.18
C ALA A 58 -0.39 -12.73 -0.07
N VAL A 59 0.72 -12.77 -0.82
CA VAL A 59 0.88 -13.63 -2.00
C VAL A 59 0.73 -15.11 -1.62
N ALA A 60 1.42 -15.55 -0.56
CA ALA A 60 1.32 -16.92 -0.07
C ALA A 60 -0.11 -17.26 0.38
N GLY A 61 -0.78 -16.35 1.09
CA GLY A 61 -2.15 -16.50 1.56
C GLY A 61 -3.16 -16.61 0.41
N VAL A 62 -3.03 -15.78 -0.62
CA VAL A 62 -3.88 -15.85 -1.81
C VAL A 62 -3.65 -17.15 -2.58
N ALA A 63 -2.40 -17.60 -2.71
CA ALA A 63 -2.07 -18.88 -3.32
C ALA A 63 -2.67 -20.06 -2.54
N ALA A 64 -2.55 -20.04 -1.21
CA ALA A 64 -3.17 -21.04 -0.34
C ALA A 64 -4.70 -21.02 -0.44
N LEU A 65 -5.32 -19.84 -0.49
CA LEU A 65 -6.77 -19.68 -0.64
C LEU A 65 -7.28 -20.27 -1.95
N LEU A 66 -6.57 -20.05 -3.05
CA LEU A 66 -6.90 -20.64 -4.35
C LEU A 66 -6.91 -22.17 -4.30
N GLN A 67 -5.93 -22.78 -3.62
CA GLN A 67 -5.83 -24.23 -3.48
C GLN A 67 -6.87 -24.82 -2.51
N ALA A 68 -7.15 -24.12 -1.40
CA ALA A 68 -8.05 -24.62 -0.36
C ALA A 68 -9.54 -24.39 -0.67
N ALA A 69 -9.89 -23.24 -1.28
CA ALA A 69 -11.27 -22.82 -1.48
C ALA A 69 -11.43 -21.98 -2.77
N PRO A 70 -11.45 -22.61 -3.96
CA PRO A 70 -11.50 -21.91 -5.25
C PRO A 70 -12.75 -21.04 -5.43
N VAL A 71 -13.88 -21.42 -4.82
CA VAL A 71 -15.12 -20.61 -4.83
C VAL A 71 -14.92 -19.28 -4.10
N VAL A 72 -14.26 -19.30 -2.93
CA VAL A 72 -13.99 -18.09 -2.14
C VAL A 72 -12.98 -17.21 -2.86
N PHE A 73 -11.94 -17.80 -3.47
CA PHE A 73 -11.01 -17.05 -4.30
C PHE A 73 -11.72 -16.35 -5.48
N GLY A 74 -12.64 -17.04 -6.17
CA GLY A 74 -13.45 -16.44 -7.22
C GLY A 74 -14.31 -15.26 -6.72
N ALA A 75 -14.90 -15.36 -5.53
CA ALA A 75 -15.62 -14.25 -4.92
C ALA A 75 -14.71 -13.03 -4.65
N VAL A 76 -13.48 -13.25 -4.17
CA VAL A 76 -12.49 -12.18 -3.98
C VAL A 76 -12.11 -11.51 -5.31
N GLN A 77 -11.95 -12.29 -6.38
CA GLN A 77 -11.69 -11.74 -7.72
C GLN A 77 -12.82 -10.84 -8.21
N TRP A 78 -14.07 -11.28 -8.06
CA TRP A 78 -15.24 -10.49 -8.44
C TRP A 78 -15.40 -9.23 -7.58
N ALA A 79 -15.10 -9.31 -6.28
CA ALA A 79 -15.08 -8.13 -5.40
C ALA A 79 -14.02 -7.11 -5.85
N GLY A 80 -12.82 -7.56 -6.21
CA GLY A 80 -11.77 -6.70 -6.76
C GLY A 80 -12.16 -6.06 -8.09
N ALA A 81 -12.77 -6.83 -9.00
CA ALA A 81 -13.28 -6.31 -10.27
C ALA A 81 -14.36 -5.24 -10.06
N ALA A 82 -15.30 -5.45 -9.14
CA ALA A 82 -16.32 -4.48 -8.78
C ALA A 82 -15.70 -3.20 -8.20
N TYR A 83 -14.73 -3.31 -7.29
CA TYR A 83 -14.01 -2.16 -6.75
C TYR A 83 -13.35 -1.34 -7.86
N LEU A 84 -12.60 -1.99 -8.76
CA LEU A 84 -11.94 -1.32 -9.88
C LEU A 84 -12.95 -0.64 -10.80
N ALA A 85 -14.05 -1.32 -11.14
CA ALA A 85 -15.12 -0.76 -11.96
C ALA A 85 -15.73 0.50 -11.32
N THR A 86 -15.93 0.52 -10.01
CA THR A 86 -16.41 1.72 -9.29
C THR A 86 -15.37 2.86 -9.27
N SER A 87 -14.08 2.53 -9.16
CA SER A 87 -13.01 3.55 -9.12
C SER A 87 -12.62 4.10 -10.50
N ALA A 88 -12.88 3.37 -11.58
CA ALA A 88 -12.52 3.75 -12.95
C ALA A 88 -13.58 4.62 -13.66
N GLY A 89 -14.76 4.81 -13.07
CA GLY A 89 -15.89 5.54 -13.66
C GLY A 89 -16.01 7.03 -13.26
N GLY A 90 -14.98 7.63 -12.67
CA GLY A 90 -14.97 9.03 -12.20
C GLY A 90 -13.98 9.92 -12.97
#